data_AF-A0A966Q7D3-F1
#
_entry.id   AF-A0A966Q7D3-F1
#
_cell.length_a   1.000
_cell.length_b   1.000
_cell.length_c   1.000
_cell.angle_alpha   90.00
_cell.angle_beta   90.00
_cell.angle_gamma   90.00
#
_symmetry.space_group_name_H-M   'P 1'
#
loop_
_entity.id
_entity.type
_entity.pdbx_description
1 polymer ?
#
loop_
_entity_poly.entity_id
_entity_poly.type
_entity_poly.pdbx_seq_one_letter_code
_entity_poly.pdbx_strand_id
1 'polypeptide(L)'
;MRRVQAEVSGSQRDREPIMITGIRGHFPQDLTLEDVEISFPGGGTTAEAARNVPEDEARYPEQYFFGVLPASCLFARHVRGLTLRNVRFKVRRPDSRPPIVLQDVEEWEADPLLVNGVPWLAPAPPAGENFPDGNPVQGRGGISQ
;
A
#
# COMPACT_ATOMS: atom_id res chain seq x y z
N MET A 1 8.69 -22.89 -7.55
CA MET A 1 8.31 -21.77 -8.44
C MET A 1 9.40 -20.72 -8.42
N ARG A 2 9.46 -19.82 -9.43
CA ARG A 2 10.49 -18.76 -9.56
C ARG A 2 9.92 -17.44 -9.04
N ARG A 3 10.58 -16.82 -8.05
CA ARG A 3 10.22 -15.50 -7.50
C ARG A 3 10.28 -14.43 -8.60
N VAL A 4 9.27 -13.57 -8.66
CA VAL A 4 9.28 -12.38 -9.51
C VAL A 4 10.16 -11.32 -8.87
N GLN A 5 11.11 -10.80 -9.63
CA GLN A 5 11.99 -9.70 -9.21
C GLN A 5 11.77 -8.51 -10.14
N ALA A 6 11.48 -7.36 -9.56
CA ALA A 6 11.29 -6.12 -10.29
C ALA A 6 12.10 -4.98 -9.66
N GLU A 7 12.61 -4.09 -10.50
CA GLU A 7 13.24 -2.85 -10.09
C GLU A 7 12.54 -1.69 -10.78
N VAL A 8 12.07 -0.72 -10.00
CA VAL A 8 11.54 0.54 -10.51
C VAL A 8 12.72 1.44 -10.85
N SER A 9 13.00 1.62 -12.15
CA SER A 9 14.16 2.38 -12.64
C SER A 9 13.74 3.57 -13.50
N GLY A 10 13.84 4.78 -12.96
CA GLY A 10 13.90 5.99 -13.77
C GLY A 10 14.11 7.29 -12.96
N SER A 11 13.78 8.44 -13.57
CA SER A 11 14.14 9.80 -13.10
C SER A 11 13.27 10.30 -11.91
N GLN A 12 13.61 11.44 -11.30
CA GLN A 12 13.09 12.00 -10.03
C GLN A 12 11.57 11.89 -9.73
N ARG A 13 10.71 11.63 -10.72
CA ARG A 13 9.27 11.40 -10.57
C ARG A 13 8.89 9.94 -10.26
N ASP A 14 9.84 9.01 -10.27
CA ASP A 14 9.58 7.57 -10.27
C ASP A 14 9.54 6.94 -8.87
N ARG A 15 9.21 7.73 -7.84
CA ARG A 15 9.06 7.26 -6.45
C ARG A 15 7.64 6.78 -6.14
N GLU A 16 6.97 6.25 -7.16
CA GLU A 16 5.61 5.74 -7.05
C GLU A 16 5.59 4.33 -6.43
N PRO A 17 4.67 4.08 -5.50
CA PRO A 17 4.43 2.74 -4.98
C PRO A 17 3.60 1.91 -5.97
N ILE A 18 3.42 0.63 -5.68
CA ILE A 18 2.27 -0.11 -6.19
C ILE A 18 1.01 0.61 -5.70
N MET A 19 0.07 0.88 -6.61
CA MET A 19 -1.22 1.46 -6.31
C MET A 19 -2.32 0.43 -6.56
N ILE A 20 -3.04 0.05 -5.51
CA ILE A 20 -4.23 -0.82 -5.59
C ILE A 20 -5.40 -0.02 -5.03
N THR A 21 -6.25 0.53 -5.90
CA THR A 21 -7.31 1.44 -5.46
C THR A 21 -8.65 1.11 -6.09
N GLY A 22 -9.67 0.95 -5.25
CA GLY A 22 -11.08 0.97 -5.63
C GLY A 22 -11.68 2.37 -5.53
N ILE A 23 -13.01 2.42 -5.69
CA ILE A 23 -13.85 3.57 -5.31
C ILE A 23 -14.87 3.08 -4.28
N ARG A 24 -15.56 4.00 -3.60
CA ARG A 24 -16.55 3.62 -2.58
C ARG A 24 -17.64 2.73 -3.16
N GLY A 25 -17.99 1.68 -2.42
CA GLY A 25 -18.97 0.67 -2.83
C GLY A 25 -18.50 -0.28 -3.95
N HIS A 26 -17.31 -0.07 -4.53
CA HIS A 26 -16.76 -0.89 -5.61
C HIS A 26 -15.31 -1.26 -5.32
N PHE A 27 -15.13 -2.18 -4.38
CA PHE A 27 -13.82 -2.62 -3.94
C PHE A 27 -13.27 -3.68 -4.87
N PRO A 28 -12.01 -3.60 -5.33
CA PRO A 28 -11.27 -4.77 -5.78
C PRO A 28 -11.27 -5.80 -4.65
N GLN A 29 -11.56 -7.05 -5.00
CA GLN A 29 -11.73 -8.14 -4.04
C GLN A 29 -10.72 -9.26 -4.31
N ASP A 30 -10.33 -9.96 -3.25
CA ASP A 30 -9.56 -11.22 -3.27
C ASP A 30 -8.23 -11.10 -4.04
N LEU A 31 -7.49 -10.02 -3.74
CA LEU A 31 -6.21 -9.73 -4.39
C LEU A 31 -5.06 -10.41 -3.64
N THR A 32 -4.27 -11.20 -4.36
CA THR A 32 -3.04 -11.80 -3.82
C THR A 32 -1.81 -11.27 -4.53
N LEU A 33 -0.85 -10.77 -3.74
CA LEU A 33 0.52 -10.51 -4.18
C LEU A 33 1.42 -11.57 -3.57
N GLU A 34 1.95 -12.47 -4.40
CA GLU A 34 2.69 -13.65 -3.95
C GLU A 34 4.06 -13.76 -4.65
N ASP A 35 5.07 -14.17 -3.89
CA ASP A 35 6.41 -14.50 -4.41
C ASP A 35 7.04 -13.35 -5.22
N VAL A 36 6.93 -12.12 -4.69
CA VAL A 36 7.52 -10.94 -5.31
C VAL A 36 8.63 -10.31 -4.47
N GLU A 37 9.64 -9.77 -5.15
CA GLU A 37 10.58 -8.82 -4.58
C GLU A 37 10.65 -7.58 -5.47
N ILE A 38 10.39 -6.39 -4.90
CA ILE A 38 10.35 -5.14 -5.66
C ILE A 38 11.27 -4.10 -5.01
N SER A 39 12.11 -3.46 -5.83
CA SER A 39 13.03 -2.40 -5.44
C SER A 39 12.54 -1.03 -5.93
N PHE A 40 12.23 -0.14 -4.99
CA PHE A 40 11.78 1.23 -5.21
C PHE A 40 12.93 2.24 -5.00
N PRO A 41 12.96 3.36 -5.73
CA PRO A 41 14.03 4.34 -5.61
C PRO A 41 14.03 5.11 -4.28
N GLY A 42 12.89 5.18 -3.57
CA GLY A 42 12.74 5.97 -2.34
C GLY A 42 12.90 7.48 -2.56
N GLY A 43 13.21 8.20 -1.49
CA GLY A 43 13.43 9.65 -1.51
C GLY A 43 12.18 10.49 -1.27
N GLY A 44 11.07 9.91 -0.84
CA GLY A 44 9.88 10.65 -0.42
C GLY A 44 10.10 11.46 0.86
N THR A 45 9.31 12.52 1.00
CA THR A 45 9.41 13.53 2.07
C THR A 45 8.30 13.36 3.12
N THR A 46 8.48 13.95 4.31
CA THR A 46 7.43 13.97 5.35
C THR A 46 6.16 14.66 4.87
N ALA A 47 6.28 15.70 4.04
CA ALA A 47 5.14 16.37 3.44
C ALA A 47 4.34 15.41 2.56
N GLU A 48 5.02 14.56 1.77
CA GLU A 48 4.38 13.54 0.94
C GLU A 48 3.75 12.42 1.77
N ALA A 49 4.37 12.04 2.90
CA ALA A 49 3.82 11.05 3.83
C ALA A 49 2.51 11.53 4.49
N ALA A 50 2.36 12.83 4.71
CA ALA A 50 1.18 13.44 5.32
C ALA A 50 0.07 13.81 4.31
N ARG A 51 0.24 13.49 3.02
CA ARG A 51 -0.75 13.86 2.01
C ARG A 51 -2.04 13.07 2.17
N ASN A 52 -3.15 13.79 2.17
CA ASN A 52 -4.46 13.19 1.93
C ASN A 52 -4.67 13.07 0.41
N VAL A 53 -4.83 11.84 -0.09
CA VAL A 53 -5.05 11.58 -1.51
C VAL A 53 -6.55 11.79 -1.81
N PRO A 54 -6.95 12.72 -2.68
CA PRO A 54 -8.36 12.93 -2.98
C PRO A 54 -9.01 11.69 -3.62
N GLU A 55 -10.33 11.57 -3.46
CA GLU A 55 -11.15 10.65 -4.23
C GLU A 55 -11.66 11.39 -5.48
N ASP A 56 -11.41 10.85 -6.66
CA ASP A 56 -11.87 11.41 -7.94
C ASP A 56 -12.48 10.28 -8.78
N GLU A 57 -13.70 9.87 -8.40
CA GLU A 57 -14.41 8.73 -8.99
C GLU A 57 -14.70 8.92 -10.49
N ALA A 58 -14.76 10.17 -10.96
CA ALA A 58 -15.09 10.50 -12.35
C ALA A 58 -13.90 10.35 -13.32
N ARG A 59 -12.65 10.27 -12.82
CA ARG A 59 -11.42 10.28 -13.63
C ARG A 59 -10.63 8.95 -13.65
N TYR A 60 -11.29 7.85 -13.28
CA TYR A 60 -10.69 6.53 -13.09
C TYR A 60 -9.81 6.01 -14.25
N PRO A 61 -8.59 5.46 -14.00
CA PRO A 61 -7.62 5.84 -12.98
C PRO A 61 -6.20 6.03 -13.57
N GLU A 62 -5.73 7.27 -13.70
CA GLU A 62 -4.29 7.52 -13.96
C GLU A 62 -3.60 7.98 -12.67
N GLN A 63 -2.59 7.22 -12.22
CA GLN A 63 -1.72 7.51 -11.06
C GLN A 63 -1.17 8.95 -11.07
N TYR A 64 -0.93 9.48 -12.28
CA TYR A 64 -0.39 10.81 -12.51
C TYR A 64 -1.21 11.92 -11.82
N PHE A 65 -2.54 11.77 -11.74
CA PHE A 65 -3.40 12.81 -11.17
C PHE A 65 -3.30 12.93 -9.65
N PHE A 66 -2.91 11.87 -8.94
CA PHE A 66 -2.73 11.90 -7.50
C PHE A 66 -1.35 12.44 -7.09
N GLY A 67 -0.42 12.55 -8.05
CA GLY A 67 0.98 12.85 -7.79
C GLY A 67 1.62 11.82 -6.85
N VAL A 68 2.66 12.23 -6.12
CA VAL A 68 3.37 11.30 -5.22
C VAL A 68 2.47 10.83 -4.06
N LEU A 69 2.17 9.54 -4.05
CA LEU A 69 1.38 8.85 -3.03
C LEU A 69 2.11 8.76 -1.68
N PRO A 70 1.38 8.65 -0.55
CA PRO A 70 1.95 8.67 0.81
C PRO A 70 2.62 7.36 1.23
N ALA A 71 2.82 6.40 0.31
CA ALA A 71 3.53 5.15 0.57
C ALA A 71 4.83 5.06 -0.27
N SER A 72 5.86 4.43 0.27
CA SER A 72 7.11 4.18 -0.48
C SER A 72 7.14 2.86 -1.26
N CYS A 73 6.28 1.89 -0.92
CA CYS A 73 6.20 0.60 -1.64
C CYS A 73 4.79 0.22 -2.09
N LEU A 74 3.77 0.28 -1.21
CA LEU A 74 2.39 -0.12 -1.52
C LEU A 74 1.38 0.86 -0.91
N PHE A 75 0.51 1.41 -1.75
CA PHE A 75 -0.68 2.17 -1.35
C PHE A 75 -1.93 1.39 -1.77
N ALA A 76 -2.70 0.90 -0.79
CA ALA A 76 -3.97 0.23 -1.02
C ALA A 76 -5.13 1.04 -0.45
N ARG A 77 -6.18 1.27 -1.27
CA ARG A 77 -7.37 2.02 -0.84
C ARG A 77 -8.69 1.43 -1.35
N HIS A 78 -9.71 1.33 -0.51
CA HIS A 78 -11.02 0.75 -0.89
C HIS A 78 -10.87 -0.68 -1.45
N VAL A 79 -10.23 -1.57 -0.70
CA VAL A 79 -9.91 -2.94 -1.12
C VAL A 79 -10.49 -3.92 -0.11
N ARG A 80 -10.98 -5.07 -0.57
CA ARG A 80 -11.41 -6.17 0.31
C ARG A 80 -10.59 -7.44 0.02
N GLY A 81 -10.14 -8.16 1.03
CA GLY A 81 -9.46 -9.45 0.82
C GLY A 81 -8.05 -9.31 0.23
N LEU A 82 -7.22 -8.43 0.79
CA LEU A 82 -5.83 -8.25 0.33
C LEU A 82 -4.87 -9.22 1.03
N THR A 83 -4.19 -10.06 0.26
CA THR A 83 -3.23 -11.05 0.77
C THR A 83 -1.81 -10.78 0.26
N LEU A 84 -0.85 -10.64 1.18
CA LEU A 84 0.58 -10.48 0.86
C LEU A 84 1.36 -11.72 1.29
N ARG A 85 1.68 -12.61 0.35
CA ARG A 85 2.42 -13.85 0.62
C ARG A 85 3.86 -13.76 0.14
N ASN A 86 4.80 -14.01 1.04
CA ASN A 86 6.23 -14.04 0.73
C ASN A 86 6.75 -12.77 -0.01
N VAL A 87 6.21 -11.60 0.33
CA VAL A 87 6.52 -10.32 -0.31
C VAL A 87 7.78 -9.69 0.30
N ARG A 88 8.65 -9.12 -0.53
CA ARG A 88 9.84 -8.38 -0.09
C ARG A 88 9.90 -7.03 -0.78
N PHE A 89 10.16 -5.98 -0.02
CA PHE A 89 10.37 -4.64 -0.56
C PHE A 89 11.77 -4.12 -0.25
N LYS A 90 12.32 -3.37 -1.20
CA LYS A 90 13.55 -2.59 -1.04
C LYS A 90 13.29 -1.14 -1.38
N VAL A 91 13.84 -0.23 -0.61
CA VAL A 91 13.79 1.21 -0.82
C VAL A 91 15.23 1.72 -0.84
N ARG A 92 15.72 2.14 -2.01
CA ARG A 92 17.16 2.39 -2.25
C ARG A 92 17.69 3.68 -1.62
N ARG A 93 16.85 4.70 -1.47
CA ARG A 93 17.19 5.97 -0.79
C ARG A 93 16.30 6.13 0.44
N PRO A 94 16.76 6.85 1.49
CA PRO A 94 15.89 7.20 2.62
C PRO A 94 14.56 7.78 2.14
N ASP A 95 13.46 7.31 2.71
CA ASP A 95 12.11 7.76 2.37
C ASP A 95 11.35 7.98 3.68
N SER A 96 10.78 9.17 3.85
CA SER A 96 10.02 9.52 5.05
C SER A 96 8.59 8.97 5.02
N ARG A 97 8.15 8.41 3.89
CA ARG A 97 6.83 7.77 3.77
C ARG A 97 6.87 6.36 4.33
N PRO A 98 5.80 5.91 5.01
CA PRO A 98 5.66 4.51 5.39
C PRO A 98 5.77 3.60 4.16
N PRO A 99 6.32 2.38 4.30
CA PRO A 99 6.43 1.43 3.18
C PRO A 99 5.07 1.00 2.64
N ILE A 100 4.12 0.79 3.52
CA ILE A 100 2.78 0.33 3.20
C ILE A 100 1.77 1.25 3.84
N VAL A 101 0.78 1.71 3.07
CA VAL A 101 -0.40 2.45 3.53
C VAL A 101 -1.63 1.68 3.12
N LEU A 102 -2.49 1.38 4.09
CA LEU A 102 -3.78 0.76 3.91
C LEU A 102 -4.85 1.76 4.36
N GLN A 103 -5.73 2.16 3.44
CA GLN A 103 -6.81 3.11 3.72
C GLN A 103 -8.14 2.49 3.30
N ASP A 104 -9.07 2.27 4.23
CA ASP A 104 -10.33 1.59 3.89
C ASP A 104 -10.09 0.22 3.22
N VAL A 105 -9.21 -0.58 3.84
CA VAL A 105 -8.92 -1.96 3.41
C VAL A 105 -9.57 -2.92 4.40
N GLU A 106 -10.55 -3.65 3.90
CA GLU A 106 -11.26 -4.68 4.64
C GLU A 106 -10.58 -6.03 4.43
N GLU A 107 -10.44 -6.82 5.49
CA GLU A 107 -9.91 -8.19 5.42
C GLU A 107 -8.54 -8.27 4.71
N TRP A 108 -7.45 -8.10 5.47
CA TRP A 108 -6.12 -8.21 4.89
C TRP A 108 -5.22 -9.13 5.72
N GLU A 109 -4.36 -9.86 5.03
CA GLU A 109 -3.42 -10.79 5.63
C GLU A 109 -2.05 -10.59 4.99
N ALA A 110 -1.00 -10.64 5.79
CA ALA A 110 0.36 -10.68 5.28
C ALA A 110 1.21 -11.69 6.06
N ASP A 111 2.05 -12.43 5.35
CA ASP A 111 3.19 -13.08 6.00
C ASP A 111 4.10 -12.00 6.64
N PRO A 112 4.99 -12.37 7.60
CA PRO A 112 6.06 -11.49 8.04
C PRO A 112 6.89 -10.99 6.83
N LEU A 113 6.66 -9.73 6.44
CA LEU A 113 7.30 -9.14 5.27
C LEU A 113 8.47 -8.25 5.68
N LEU A 114 9.47 -8.18 4.79
CA LEU A 114 10.68 -7.39 5.02
C LEU A 114 10.72 -6.18 4.10
N VAL A 115 11.03 -5.02 4.68
CA VAL A 115 11.37 -3.78 3.97
C VAL A 115 12.83 -3.48 4.27
N ASN A 116 13.70 -3.49 3.25
CA ASN A 116 15.14 -3.34 3.43
C ASN A 116 15.74 -4.33 4.45
N GLY A 117 15.18 -5.55 4.55
CA GLY A 117 15.61 -6.56 5.51
C GLY A 117 15.07 -6.36 6.94
N VAL A 118 14.31 -5.31 7.19
CA VAL A 118 13.66 -5.04 8.48
C VAL A 118 12.22 -5.52 8.43
N PRO A 119 11.72 -6.26 9.44
CA PRO A 119 10.31 -6.63 9.52
C PRO A 119 9.42 -5.39 9.48
N TRP A 120 8.45 -5.40 8.56
CA TRP A 120 7.38 -4.41 8.60
C TRP A 120 6.44 -4.73 9.74
N LEU A 121 6.24 -3.74 10.60
CA LEU A 121 5.21 -3.78 11.62
C LEU A 121 3.99 -3.09 11.04
N ALA A 122 2.91 -3.85 10.88
CA ALA A 122 1.65 -3.30 10.44
C ALA A 122 1.21 -2.16 11.38
N PRO A 123 0.70 -1.04 10.84
CA PRO A 123 0.18 0.02 11.68
C PRO A 123 -0.98 -0.52 12.50
N ALA A 124 -1.08 -0.11 13.77
CA ALA A 124 -2.25 -0.40 14.56
C ALA A 124 -3.50 0.13 13.82
N PRO A 125 -4.61 -0.64 13.78
CA PRO A 125 -5.84 -0.13 13.21
C PRO A 125 -6.22 1.17 13.93
N PRO A 126 -6.71 2.19 13.20
CA PRO A 126 -7.15 3.43 13.84
C PRO A 126 -8.21 3.10 14.89
N ALA A 127 -7.96 3.51 16.14
CA ALA A 127 -8.85 3.21 17.24
C ALA A 127 -10.16 4.01 17.09
N GLY A 128 -11.28 3.31 16.90
CA GLY A 128 -12.62 3.90 17.04
C GLY A 128 -13.12 4.74 15.87
N GLU A 129 -12.50 4.67 14.69
CA GLU A 129 -13.14 5.19 13.48
C GLU A 129 -14.20 4.20 13.00
N ASN A 130 -15.36 4.69 12.61
CA ASN A 130 -16.33 3.92 11.83
C ASN A 130 -16.00 4.15 10.36
N PHE A 131 -16.16 3.11 9.53
CA PHE A 131 -16.19 3.34 8.09
C PHE A 131 -17.33 4.34 7.79
N PRO A 132 -17.20 5.18 6.76
CA PRO A 132 -18.21 6.20 6.43
C PRO A 132 -19.58 5.63 6.01
N ASP A 133 -19.69 4.31 5.86
CA ASP A 133 -20.95 3.56 5.71
C ASP A 133 -21.62 3.21 7.05
N GLY A 134 -21.03 3.60 8.19
CA GLY A 134 -21.54 3.36 9.53
C GLY A 134 -21.19 1.97 10.10
N ASN A 135 -20.41 1.15 9.37
CA ASN A 135 -19.92 -0.10 9.91
C ASN A 135 -18.75 0.14 10.88
N PRO A 136 -18.71 -0.56 12.03
CA PRO A 136 -17.53 -0.55 12.86
C PRO A 136 -16.33 -1.00 12.02
N VAL A 137 -15.14 -0.41 12.23
CA VAL A 137 -13.88 -0.92 11.65
C VAL A 137 -13.64 -2.32 12.22
N GLN A 138 -14.26 -3.33 11.58
CA GLN A 138 -13.98 -4.74 11.75
C GLN A 138 -13.08 -5.20 10.61
N GLY A 139 -12.06 -4.40 10.27
CA GLY A 139 -10.99 -4.86 9.40
C GLY A 139 -10.22 -5.95 10.13
N ARG A 140 -10.50 -7.23 9.83
CA ARG A 140 -9.65 -8.35 10.25
C ARG A 140 -8.35 -8.24 9.45
N GLY A 141 -7.39 -7.53 10.02
CA GLY A 141 -6.08 -7.27 9.45
C GLY A 141 -5.00 -7.87 10.33
N GLY A 142 -4.07 -8.63 9.78
CA GLY A 142 -3.03 -9.25 10.62
C GLY A 142 -1.81 -9.73 9.87
N ILE A 143 -0.72 -9.84 10.63
CA ILE A 143 0.45 -10.63 10.21
C ILE A 143 0.20 -12.08 10.62
N SER A 144 0.28 -13.00 9.66
CA SER A 144 0.14 -14.44 9.90
C SER A 144 1.25 -14.92 10.84
N GLN A 145 0.90 -15.75 11.83
CA GLN A 145 1.83 -16.34 12.82
C GLN A 145 2.73 -17.41 12.18
#